data_AF-A0A968YXS7-F1
#
_entry.id   AF-A0A968YXS7-F1
#
_cell.length_a   1.000
_cell.length_b   1.000
_cell.length_c   1.000
_cell.angle_alpha   90.00
_cell.angle_beta   90.00
_cell.angle_gamma   90.00
#
_symmetry.space_group_name_H-M   'P 1'
#
loop_
_entity.id
_entity.type
_entity.pdbx_description
1 polymer ?
#
loop_
_entity_poly.entity_id
_entity_poly.type
_entity_poly.pdbx_seq_one_letter_code
_entity_poly.pdbx_strand_id
1 'polypeptide(L)'
;MALIDDVKAVLTRLAPLGWKDLLAKHGLDIAAANIETELARSLGTVRRDLKGFEAFTTSGIRAIEPGSPAKSLLYHALASADVHPTTDGNPSTDPKVYPTLDELDTIENYIYSRAKRKINAFANPVIVVVAYQYRHPLRSPHGKHADLAYSRVGVSRVGTEGYRYDAALRGFSSTPKSGGRGFAVLPARYAAFIAEYRNPSVSDSILRTVALDRNLVFTFPVHKLFPGPECLLNEDGTPLNIQSLKFVEYHISEKLRRIHTQNPDNPDFIPPLPIFNLNAPPFTRDSLNSSDLVTVEKRGASILVVPHAHPTMVRTATQKVGGKDEIARFKVPPQNNNNRFWTSLQFRAPNGRFAPEYANIRHEVVSNGTQQTVRDLIALKNNAYVKKLQDGNYEAAHFIDDTCDGAIGINISGLSLPILPAYSLVTAVDFFPQVDQIEIQKWVEKIANRPIGLASPDIQFAQGAPNPLNDGRFDGRTGARLTQSGSIPNPTLPDPMQS
;
A
#
# COMPACT_ATOMS: atom_id res chain seq x y z
N MET A 1 -22.34 -22.31 -2.51
CA MET A 1 -23.35 -21.31 -2.92
C MET A 1 -22.86 -20.70 -4.21
N ALA A 2 -23.74 -20.36 -5.15
CA ALA A 2 -23.31 -19.75 -6.41
C ALA A 2 -23.02 -18.26 -6.18
N LEU A 3 -22.04 -17.68 -6.88
CA LEU A 3 -21.69 -16.26 -6.71
C LEU A 3 -22.88 -15.32 -6.96
N ILE A 4 -23.81 -15.71 -7.82
CA ILE A 4 -25.02 -14.91 -8.09
C ILE A 4 -25.92 -14.79 -6.86
N ASP A 5 -25.96 -15.81 -5.99
CA ASP A 5 -26.76 -15.76 -4.76
C ASP A 5 -26.15 -14.75 -3.78
N ASP A 6 -24.82 -14.71 -3.68
CA ASP A 6 -24.11 -13.72 -2.88
C ASP A 6 -24.33 -12.30 -3.42
N VAL A 7 -24.23 -12.10 -4.74
CA VAL A 7 -24.56 -10.83 -5.39
C VAL A 7 -26.00 -10.43 -5.10
N LYS A 8 -26.95 -11.36 -5.20
CA LYS A 8 -28.37 -11.09 -4.89
C LYS A 8 -28.56 -10.67 -3.44
N ALA A 9 -27.84 -11.25 -2.49
CA ALA A 9 -27.89 -10.85 -1.09
C ALA A 9 -27.42 -9.39 -0.90
N VAL A 10 -26.30 -9.02 -1.54
CA VAL A 10 -25.80 -7.63 -1.55
C VAL A 10 -26.85 -6.66 -2.12
N LEU A 11 -27.39 -6.99 -3.28
CA LEU A 11 -28.37 -6.12 -3.96
C LEU A 11 -29.68 -6.02 -3.19
N THR A 12 -30.15 -7.10 -2.58
CA THR A 12 -31.35 -7.10 -1.73
C THR A 12 -31.17 -6.18 -0.53
N ARG A 13 -29.98 -6.20 0.10
CA ARG A 13 -29.67 -5.32 1.23
C ARG A 13 -29.59 -3.86 0.84
N LEU A 14 -28.97 -3.56 -0.30
CA LEU A 14 -28.72 -2.19 -0.76
C LEU A 14 -29.93 -1.54 -1.45
N ALA A 15 -30.78 -2.34 -2.10
CA ALA A 15 -31.96 -1.84 -2.83
C ALA A 15 -32.83 -0.86 -2.04
N PRO A 16 -33.27 -1.16 -0.79
CA PRO A 16 -34.11 -0.23 -0.02
C PRO A 16 -33.36 1.01 0.49
N LEU A 17 -32.04 1.07 0.34
CA LEU A 17 -31.19 2.17 0.83
C LEU A 17 -30.96 3.24 -0.25
N GLY A 18 -31.86 3.33 -1.24
CA GLY A 18 -31.84 4.30 -2.34
C GLY A 18 -31.16 3.82 -3.63
N TRP A 19 -30.43 2.70 -3.58
CA TRP A 19 -29.72 2.17 -4.76
C TRP A 19 -30.67 1.69 -5.85
N LYS A 20 -31.84 1.15 -5.49
CA LYS A 20 -32.83 0.72 -6.47
C LYS A 20 -33.30 1.89 -7.32
N ASP A 21 -33.67 2.99 -6.67
CA ASP A 21 -34.21 4.17 -7.35
C ASP A 21 -33.15 4.88 -8.18
N LEU A 22 -31.90 4.93 -7.69
CA LEU A 22 -30.78 5.47 -8.45
C LEU A 22 -30.52 4.65 -9.72
N LEU A 23 -30.38 3.33 -9.60
CA LEU A 23 -30.05 2.45 -10.73
C LEU A 23 -31.20 2.31 -11.72
N ALA A 24 -32.45 2.44 -11.28
CA ALA A 24 -33.63 2.49 -12.16
C ALA A 24 -33.55 3.64 -13.17
N LYS A 25 -32.87 4.75 -12.85
CA LYS A 25 -32.65 5.86 -13.81
C LYS A 25 -31.78 5.47 -15.01
N HIS A 26 -30.97 4.42 -14.88
CA HIS A 26 -30.21 3.81 -15.98
C HIS A 26 -30.96 2.64 -16.61
N GLY A 27 -32.23 2.43 -16.23
CA GLY A 27 -33.04 1.30 -16.66
C GLY A 27 -32.53 -0.02 -16.11
N LEU A 28 -31.99 -0.08 -14.88
CA LEU A 28 -31.56 -1.30 -14.19
C LEU A 28 -32.44 -1.55 -12.95
N ASP A 29 -33.09 -2.72 -12.87
CA ASP A 29 -33.86 -3.14 -11.69
C ASP A 29 -33.09 -4.17 -10.85
N ILE A 30 -32.34 -3.69 -9.85
CA ILE A 30 -31.58 -4.59 -8.95
C ILE A 30 -32.44 -5.45 -8.02
N ALA A 31 -33.77 -5.30 -8.05
CA ALA A 31 -34.72 -6.15 -7.33
C ALA A 31 -35.46 -7.15 -8.24
N ALA A 32 -35.03 -7.28 -9.51
CA ALA A 32 -35.65 -8.19 -10.46
C ALA A 32 -35.60 -9.65 -9.98
N ALA A 33 -36.68 -10.41 -10.27
CA ALA A 33 -36.78 -11.81 -9.87
C ALA A 33 -35.64 -12.67 -10.45
N ASN A 34 -35.29 -12.44 -11.72
CA ASN A 34 -34.13 -13.05 -12.39
C ASN A 34 -32.99 -12.03 -12.49
N ILE A 35 -32.32 -11.82 -11.36
CA ILE A 35 -31.25 -10.84 -11.25
C ILE A 35 -30.06 -11.15 -12.18
N GLU A 36 -29.77 -12.43 -12.46
CA GLU A 36 -28.68 -12.80 -13.38
C GLU A 36 -28.91 -12.26 -14.79
N THR A 37 -30.12 -12.46 -15.33
CA THR A 37 -30.49 -11.97 -16.66
C THR A 37 -30.50 -10.45 -16.70
N GLU A 38 -31.01 -9.83 -15.64
CA GLU A 38 -31.07 -8.38 -15.49
C GLU A 38 -29.68 -7.74 -15.43
N LEU A 39 -28.72 -8.39 -14.78
CA LEU A 39 -27.34 -7.88 -14.71
C LEU A 39 -26.58 -8.02 -16.03
N ALA A 40 -26.89 -9.04 -16.83
CA ALA A 40 -26.20 -9.36 -18.07
C ALA A 40 -26.75 -8.62 -19.31
N ARG A 41 -28.00 -8.15 -19.27
CA ARG A 41 -28.60 -7.49 -20.44
C ARG A 41 -28.00 -6.11 -20.71
N SER A 42 -28.17 -5.68 -21.96
CA SER A 42 -27.86 -4.29 -22.33
C SER A 42 -28.85 -3.33 -21.67
N LEU A 43 -28.31 -2.25 -21.11
CA LEU A 43 -29.06 -1.12 -20.59
C LEU A 43 -29.19 -0.12 -21.74
N GLY A 44 -30.38 -0.06 -22.37
CA GLY A 44 -30.61 0.73 -23.59
C GLY A 44 -30.22 2.21 -23.47
N THR A 45 -30.13 2.77 -22.26
CA THR A 45 -29.55 4.10 -22.01
C THR A 45 -28.85 4.13 -20.65
N VAL A 46 -27.54 4.41 -20.66
CA VAL A 46 -26.76 4.68 -19.45
C VAL A 46 -26.58 6.19 -19.29
N ARG A 47 -27.22 6.76 -18.26
CA ARG A 47 -27.23 8.19 -17.93
C ARG A 47 -25.93 8.65 -17.27
N ARG A 48 -24.98 9.16 -18.07
CA ARG A 48 -23.70 9.71 -17.58
C ARG A 48 -23.77 11.19 -17.20
N ASP A 49 -24.93 11.80 -17.41
CA ASP A 49 -25.28 13.15 -16.98
C ASP A 49 -25.76 13.19 -15.52
N LEU A 50 -25.97 12.03 -14.89
CA LEU A 50 -26.28 11.95 -13.47
C LEU A 50 -25.02 12.15 -12.63
N LYS A 51 -25.17 12.91 -11.55
CA LYS A 51 -24.10 13.19 -10.59
C LYS A 51 -23.42 11.91 -10.10
N GLY A 52 -22.10 11.85 -10.24
CA GLY A 52 -21.26 10.71 -9.86
C GLY A 52 -20.99 9.73 -11.01
N PHE A 53 -21.75 9.78 -12.10
CA PHE A 53 -21.61 8.86 -13.25
C PHE A 53 -20.87 9.50 -14.45
N GLU A 54 -20.43 10.74 -14.35
CA GLU A 54 -19.67 11.45 -15.39
C GLU A 54 -18.36 10.72 -15.70
N ALA A 55 -17.78 10.09 -14.68
CA ALA A 55 -16.56 9.32 -14.75
C ALA A 55 -16.74 7.88 -15.28
N PHE A 56 -17.97 7.43 -15.56
CA PHE A 56 -18.22 6.08 -16.07
C PHE A 56 -17.87 5.97 -17.56
N THR A 57 -17.14 4.92 -17.94
CA THR A 57 -16.68 4.72 -19.33
C THR A 57 -17.82 4.73 -20.33
N THR A 58 -17.64 5.37 -21.48
CA THR A 58 -18.66 5.46 -22.56
C THR A 58 -18.98 4.12 -23.20
N SER A 59 -18.06 3.16 -23.11
CA SER A 59 -18.23 1.81 -23.64
C SER A 59 -19.05 0.87 -22.75
N GLY A 60 -19.33 1.27 -21.50
CA GLY A 60 -20.11 0.45 -20.56
C GLY A 60 -21.60 0.53 -20.86
N ILE A 61 -22.21 -0.60 -21.20
CA ILE A 61 -23.64 -0.69 -21.58
C ILE A 61 -24.40 -1.75 -20.80
N ARG A 62 -23.79 -2.37 -19.78
CA ARG A 62 -24.41 -3.42 -18.94
C ARG A 62 -24.22 -3.10 -17.47
N ALA A 63 -25.05 -3.70 -16.62
CA ALA A 63 -24.81 -3.65 -15.18
C ALA A 63 -23.53 -4.40 -14.82
N ILE A 64 -23.34 -5.59 -15.40
CA ILE A 64 -22.14 -6.43 -15.28
C ILE A 64 -21.60 -6.72 -16.69
N GLU A 65 -20.41 -6.19 -16.98
CA GLU A 65 -19.66 -6.50 -18.20
C GLU A 65 -18.63 -7.60 -17.87
N PRO A 66 -18.70 -8.79 -18.51
CA PRO A 66 -17.80 -9.90 -18.21
C PRO A 66 -16.32 -9.51 -18.18
N GLY A 67 -15.67 -9.72 -17.03
CA GLY A 67 -14.24 -9.48 -16.82
C GLY A 67 -13.81 -8.01 -16.81
N SER A 68 -14.74 -7.05 -16.87
CA SER A 68 -14.42 -5.62 -16.96
C SER A 68 -15.15 -4.80 -15.89
N PRO A 69 -14.52 -4.60 -14.71
CA PRO A 69 -15.07 -3.75 -13.65
C PRO A 69 -15.35 -2.32 -14.11
N ALA A 70 -14.45 -1.72 -14.91
CA ALA A 70 -14.61 -0.37 -15.44
C ALA A 70 -15.85 -0.17 -16.32
N LYS A 71 -16.27 -1.22 -17.03
CA LYS A 71 -17.43 -1.23 -17.94
C LYS A 71 -18.71 -1.72 -17.27
N SER A 72 -18.63 -2.18 -16.02
CA SER A 72 -19.76 -2.67 -15.24
C SER A 72 -20.41 -1.51 -14.49
N LEU A 73 -21.60 -1.07 -14.93
CA LEU A 73 -22.30 0.07 -14.32
C LEU A 73 -22.55 -0.15 -12.83
N LEU A 74 -22.94 -1.37 -12.44
CA LEU A 74 -23.22 -1.69 -11.04
C LEU A 74 -21.96 -1.51 -10.17
N TYR A 75 -20.81 -1.98 -10.65
CA TYR A 75 -19.56 -1.83 -9.89
C TYR A 75 -19.13 -0.37 -9.79
N HIS A 76 -19.23 0.39 -10.88
CA HIS A 76 -18.96 1.83 -10.84
C HIS A 76 -19.83 2.54 -9.81
N ALA A 77 -21.14 2.26 -9.82
CA ALA A 77 -22.08 2.86 -8.88
C ALA A 77 -21.72 2.57 -7.42
N LEU A 78 -21.33 1.31 -7.13
CA LEU A 78 -21.03 0.86 -5.77
C LEU A 78 -19.63 1.28 -5.28
N ALA A 79 -18.63 1.24 -6.16
CA ALA A 79 -17.23 1.45 -5.83
C ALA A 79 -16.75 2.91 -5.96
N SER A 80 -17.42 3.75 -6.77
CA SER A 80 -17.04 5.15 -6.92
C SER A 80 -17.34 5.95 -5.67
N ALA A 81 -16.37 6.75 -5.23
CA ALA A 81 -16.55 7.70 -4.13
C ALA A 81 -17.54 8.83 -4.47
N ASP A 82 -17.75 9.10 -5.77
CA ASP A 82 -18.58 10.20 -6.24
C ASP A 82 -20.06 9.82 -6.42
N VAL A 83 -20.39 8.52 -6.31
CA VAL A 83 -21.76 8.02 -6.46
C VAL A 83 -22.40 7.81 -5.10
N HIS A 84 -23.57 8.42 -4.90
CA HIS A 84 -24.34 8.33 -3.66
C HIS A 84 -25.81 8.01 -3.96
N PRO A 85 -26.45 7.11 -3.17
CA PRO A 85 -27.83 6.66 -3.40
C PRO A 85 -28.89 7.66 -2.92
N THR A 86 -28.51 8.92 -2.70
CA THR A 86 -29.37 10.01 -2.22
C THR A 86 -30.03 10.72 -3.39
N THR A 87 -31.16 11.38 -3.15
CA THR A 87 -31.93 12.07 -4.19
C THR A 87 -31.21 13.28 -4.78
N ASP A 88 -30.38 13.96 -3.99
CA ASP A 88 -29.55 15.11 -4.35
C ASP A 88 -28.13 14.73 -4.81
N GLY A 89 -27.80 13.43 -4.75
CA GLY A 89 -26.47 12.91 -5.07
C GLY A 89 -25.38 13.40 -4.11
N ASN A 90 -25.71 13.80 -2.88
CA ASN A 90 -24.73 14.13 -1.84
C ASN A 90 -24.44 12.91 -0.94
N PRO A 91 -23.28 12.84 -0.27
CA PRO A 91 -22.96 11.76 0.65
C PRO A 91 -24.02 11.58 1.77
N SER A 92 -24.41 10.34 2.04
CA SER A 92 -25.19 9.97 3.22
C SER A 92 -24.29 9.92 4.45
N THR A 93 -24.82 10.35 5.60
CA THR A 93 -24.14 10.22 6.89
C THR A 93 -24.27 8.83 7.51
N ASP A 94 -25.22 8.01 7.04
CA ASP A 94 -25.34 6.62 7.50
C ASP A 94 -24.42 5.70 6.68
N PRO A 95 -23.34 5.16 7.26
CA PRO A 95 -22.40 4.30 6.54
C PRO A 95 -23.04 3.00 6.04
N LYS A 96 -24.16 2.55 6.61
CA LYS A 96 -24.82 1.28 6.22
C LYS A 96 -25.44 1.33 4.83
N VAL A 97 -25.69 2.54 4.29
CA VAL A 97 -26.22 2.71 2.93
C VAL A 97 -25.20 2.30 1.87
N TYR A 98 -23.92 2.21 2.22
CA TYR A 98 -22.85 1.91 1.28
C TYR A 98 -22.46 0.43 1.31
N PRO A 99 -21.83 -0.08 0.24
CA PRO A 99 -21.26 -1.42 0.24
C PRO A 99 -20.04 -1.49 1.16
N THR A 100 -19.91 -2.61 1.86
CA THR A 100 -18.68 -2.99 2.57
C THR A 100 -17.61 -3.46 1.58
N LEU A 101 -16.36 -3.56 2.04
CA LEU A 101 -15.27 -4.09 1.20
C LEU A 101 -15.51 -5.54 0.77
N ASP A 102 -16.10 -6.37 1.63
CA ASP A 102 -16.44 -7.76 1.32
C ASP A 102 -17.49 -7.85 0.21
N GLU A 103 -18.48 -6.95 0.24
CA GLU A 103 -19.52 -6.93 -0.80
C GLU A 103 -18.97 -6.41 -2.12
N LEU A 104 -18.10 -5.40 -2.11
CA LEU A 104 -17.37 -4.99 -3.31
C LEU A 104 -16.53 -6.14 -3.87
N ASP A 105 -15.87 -6.91 -3.01
CA ASP A 105 -15.11 -8.10 -3.40
C ASP A 105 -16.01 -9.15 -4.07
N THR A 106 -17.21 -9.41 -3.52
CA THR A 106 -18.21 -10.30 -4.12
C THR A 106 -18.62 -9.84 -5.53
N ILE A 107 -18.90 -8.55 -5.72
CA ILE A 107 -19.26 -8.01 -7.04
C ILE A 107 -18.06 -8.13 -8.01
N GLU A 108 -16.84 -7.84 -7.56
CA GLU A 108 -15.62 -8.03 -8.36
C GLU A 108 -15.47 -9.49 -8.82
N ASN A 109 -15.60 -10.44 -7.90
CA ASN A 109 -15.47 -11.87 -8.21
C ASN A 109 -16.53 -12.32 -9.22
N TYR A 110 -17.77 -11.86 -9.06
CA TYR A 110 -18.83 -12.14 -10.03
C TYR A 110 -18.52 -11.56 -11.42
N ILE A 111 -18.02 -10.33 -11.51
CA ILE A 111 -17.63 -9.72 -12.80
C ILE A 111 -16.61 -10.61 -13.53
N TYR A 112 -15.57 -11.04 -12.83
CA TYR A 112 -14.55 -11.90 -13.42
C TYR A 112 -15.07 -13.31 -13.72
N SER A 113 -15.97 -13.87 -12.90
CA SER A 113 -16.58 -15.19 -13.16
C SER A 113 -17.35 -15.23 -14.48
N ARG A 114 -18.01 -14.12 -14.85
CA ARG A 114 -18.80 -14.04 -16.10
C ARG A 114 -17.95 -14.11 -17.36
N ALA A 115 -16.65 -13.84 -17.28
CA ALA A 115 -15.76 -13.91 -18.43
C ALA A 115 -15.49 -15.37 -18.88
N LYS A 116 -15.71 -16.36 -18.00
CA LYS A 116 -15.57 -17.80 -18.30
C LYS A 116 -14.24 -18.14 -18.99
N ARG A 117 -13.13 -17.55 -18.51
CA ARG A 117 -11.81 -17.68 -19.15
C ARG A 117 -11.17 -19.02 -18.83
N LYS A 118 -10.47 -19.57 -19.83
CA LYS A 118 -9.55 -20.72 -19.71
C LYS A 118 -8.13 -20.24 -19.51
N ILE A 119 -7.25 -21.09 -18.99
CA ILE A 119 -5.84 -20.73 -18.75
C ILE A 119 -5.11 -20.43 -20.07
N ASN A 120 -5.33 -21.22 -21.12
CA ASN A 120 -4.70 -20.96 -22.42
C ASN A 120 -5.19 -19.69 -23.14
N ALA A 121 -6.25 -19.03 -22.65
CA ALA A 121 -6.76 -17.78 -23.20
C ALA A 121 -5.96 -16.55 -22.73
N PHE A 122 -4.98 -16.74 -21.85
CA PHE A 122 -4.09 -15.68 -21.37
C PHE A 122 -2.73 -15.77 -22.08
N ALA A 123 -2.20 -14.62 -22.51
CA ALA A 123 -0.87 -14.56 -23.11
C ALA A 123 0.21 -14.56 -22.02
N ASN A 124 1.09 -15.56 -22.01
CA ASN A 124 2.19 -15.72 -21.04
C ASN A 124 1.72 -15.47 -19.58
N PRO A 125 0.81 -16.31 -19.06
CA PRO A 125 0.13 -16.06 -17.80
C PRO A 125 1.06 -16.22 -16.59
N VAL A 126 0.96 -15.25 -15.69
CA VAL A 126 1.63 -15.26 -14.38
C VAL A 126 0.64 -14.80 -13.33
N ILE A 127 0.70 -15.39 -12.14
CA ILE A 127 -0.07 -14.92 -10.99
C ILE A 127 0.69 -13.80 -10.32
N VAL A 128 0.04 -12.65 -10.14
CA VAL A 128 0.60 -11.51 -9.44
C VAL A 128 -0.26 -11.16 -8.24
N VAL A 129 0.39 -10.93 -7.10
CA VAL A 129 -0.22 -10.19 -6.01
C VAL A 129 -0.04 -8.70 -6.31
N VAL A 130 -1.11 -7.91 -6.21
CA VAL A 130 -1.06 -6.47 -6.46
C VAL A 130 -1.91 -5.74 -5.44
N ALA A 131 -1.42 -4.56 -5.03
CA ALA A 131 -2.26 -3.56 -4.39
C ALA A 131 -3.16 -2.95 -5.45
N TYR A 132 -4.45 -2.76 -5.13
CA TYR A 132 -5.40 -2.26 -6.12
C TYR A 132 -6.52 -1.42 -5.52
N GLN A 133 -7.06 -0.51 -6.31
CA GLN A 133 -8.19 0.33 -5.92
C GLN A 133 -8.93 0.86 -7.15
N TYR A 134 -10.25 1.00 -7.05
CA TYR A 134 -11.05 1.71 -8.05
C TYR A 134 -10.83 3.23 -7.89
N ARG A 135 -10.34 3.89 -8.95
CA ARG A 135 -9.87 5.27 -8.90
C ARG A 135 -10.64 6.14 -9.88
N HIS A 136 -10.87 7.39 -9.47
CA HIS A 136 -11.39 8.46 -10.33
C HIS A 136 -10.50 8.65 -11.59
N PRO A 137 -11.05 9.12 -12.74
CA PRO A 137 -10.32 9.32 -13.98
C PRO A 137 -8.94 9.96 -13.84
N LEU A 138 -8.81 11.03 -13.04
CA LEU A 138 -7.54 11.73 -12.81
C LEU A 138 -6.44 10.88 -12.14
N ARG A 139 -6.79 9.68 -11.67
CA ARG A 139 -5.96 8.73 -10.94
C ARG A 139 -6.02 7.30 -11.51
N SER A 140 -6.78 7.07 -12.59
CA SER A 140 -6.69 5.83 -13.34
C SER A 140 -5.46 5.86 -14.26
N PRO A 141 -4.88 4.70 -14.62
CA PRO A 141 -3.64 4.65 -15.40
C PRO A 141 -3.71 5.39 -16.74
N HIS A 142 -4.88 5.47 -17.38
CA HIS A 142 -5.10 6.16 -18.65
C HIS A 142 -5.60 7.60 -18.52
N GLY A 143 -6.07 8.03 -17.35
CA GLY A 143 -6.54 9.40 -17.17
C GLY A 143 -7.94 9.72 -17.75
N LYS A 144 -8.70 8.73 -18.24
CA LYS A 144 -9.91 8.96 -19.08
C LYS A 144 -11.24 8.77 -18.38
N HIS A 145 -11.38 7.69 -17.63
CA HIS A 145 -12.58 7.32 -16.89
C HIS A 145 -12.16 6.59 -15.60
N ALA A 146 -13.10 6.34 -14.71
CA ALA A 146 -12.82 5.58 -13.49
C ALA A 146 -12.47 4.14 -13.85
N ASP A 147 -11.45 3.59 -13.19
CA ASP A 147 -10.96 2.23 -13.43
C ASP A 147 -10.18 1.72 -12.21
N LEU A 148 -9.96 0.41 -12.15
CA LEU A 148 -9.00 -0.20 -11.23
C LEU A 148 -7.58 0.25 -11.59
N ALA A 149 -6.89 0.80 -10.60
CA ALA A 149 -5.46 1.03 -10.64
C ALA A 149 -4.76 -0.08 -9.87
N TYR A 150 -3.66 -0.59 -10.43
CA TYR A 150 -2.88 -1.69 -9.86
C TYR A 150 -1.46 -1.24 -9.58
N SER A 151 -0.86 -1.77 -8.51
CA SER A 151 0.53 -1.55 -8.17
C SER A 151 1.15 -2.82 -7.61
N ARG A 152 2.41 -3.08 -7.98
CA ARG A 152 3.23 -4.13 -7.37
C ARG A 152 3.75 -3.74 -5.99
N VAL A 153 3.53 -2.49 -5.57
CA VAL A 153 3.86 -1.94 -4.26
C VAL A 153 2.58 -1.40 -3.62
N GLY A 154 2.16 -1.95 -2.49
CA GLY A 154 1.15 -1.31 -1.65
C GLY A 154 1.79 -0.52 -0.53
N VAL A 155 1.14 0.59 -0.16
CA VAL A 155 1.61 1.49 0.89
C VAL A 155 0.54 1.56 1.96
N SER A 156 0.87 1.04 3.12
CA SER A 156 0.12 1.22 4.36
C SER A 156 0.82 2.26 5.23
N ARG A 157 0.11 2.80 6.22
CA ARG A 157 0.65 3.84 7.11
C ARG A 157 0.35 3.55 8.57
N VAL A 158 1.37 3.74 9.41
CA VAL A 158 1.25 3.67 10.87
C VAL A 158 0.25 4.70 11.40
N GLY A 159 -0.23 4.51 12.63
CA GLY A 159 -1.15 5.42 13.28
C GLY A 159 -1.23 5.19 14.78
N THR A 160 -1.89 6.11 15.47
CA THR A 160 -2.14 6.01 16.91
C THR A 160 -3.45 5.33 17.27
N GLU A 161 -4.34 5.15 16.28
CA GLU A 161 -5.62 4.47 16.41
C GLU A 161 -5.81 3.47 15.28
N GLY A 162 -6.68 2.49 15.49
CA GLY A 162 -7.07 1.54 14.44
C GLY A 162 -7.64 2.26 13.21
N TYR A 163 -7.64 1.58 12.07
CA TYR A 163 -8.08 2.18 10.82
C TYR A 163 -9.56 2.58 10.86
N ARG A 164 -9.91 3.58 10.05
CA ARG A 164 -11.28 4.03 9.85
C ARG A 164 -11.64 3.93 8.38
N TYR A 165 -12.51 2.98 8.05
CA TYR A 165 -13.12 2.93 6.72
C TYR A 165 -14.23 3.98 6.63
N ASP A 166 -14.10 4.90 5.68
CA ASP A 166 -15.11 5.88 5.33
C ASP A 166 -15.97 5.33 4.18
N ALA A 167 -17.17 4.89 4.54
CA ALA A 167 -18.05 4.17 3.64
C ALA A 167 -18.56 5.04 2.48
N ALA A 168 -18.65 6.36 2.65
CA ALA A 168 -19.04 7.27 1.58
C ALA A 168 -17.88 7.48 0.58
N LEU A 169 -16.63 7.50 1.04
CA LEU A 169 -15.46 7.64 0.18
C LEU A 169 -14.94 6.31 -0.39
N ARG A 170 -15.47 5.18 0.08
CA ARG A 170 -15.02 3.82 -0.27
C ARG A 170 -13.52 3.65 -0.05
N GLY A 171 -13.04 4.25 1.05
CA GLY A 171 -11.62 4.40 1.33
C GLY A 171 -11.34 4.56 2.81
N PHE A 172 -10.07 4.57 3.17
CA PHE A 172 -9.63 4.73 4.55
C PHE A 172 -9.29 6.20 4.83
N SER A 173 -9.73 6.71 5.98
CA SER A 173 -9.42 8.06 6.44
C SER A 173 -8.26 8.02 7.44
N SER A 174 -7.33 8.96 7.34
CA SER A 174 -6.26 9.12 8.33
C SER A 174 -6.73 9.86 9.59
N THR A 175 -7.97 10.38 9.58
CA THR A 175 -8.53 11.10 10.72
C THR A 175 -8.92 10.10 11.82
N PRO A 176 -8.44 10.29 13.06
CA PRO A 176 -8.76 9.40 14.17
C PRO A 176 -10.26 9.36 14.43
N LYS A 177 -10.76 8.21 14.88
CA LYS A 177 -12.21 8.04 15.18
C LYS A 177 -12.60 8.83 16.42
N SER A 178 -11.67 8.97 17.37
CA SER A 178 -11.88 9.74 18.60
C SER A 178 -12.12 11.25 18.36
N GLY A 179 -11.77 11.77 17.18
CA GLY A 179 -11.71 13.22 16.92
C GLY A 179 -10.59 13.93 17.69
N GLY A 180 -9.72 13.18 18.38
CA GLY A 180 -8.61 13.69 19.17
C GLY A 180 -7.37 14.00 18.34
N ARG A 181 -6.26 14.29 19.04
CA ARG A 181 -4.93 14.43 18.43
C ARG A 181 -4.38 13.03 18.13
N GLY A 182 -4.18 12.69 16.87
CA GLY A 182 -3.68 11.39 16.47
C GLY A 182 -3.90 11.11 14.99
N PHE A 183 -3.62 9.88 14.59
CA PHE A 183 -3.78 9.40 13.21
C PHE A 183 -4.40 8.01 13.23
N ALA A 184 -5.41 7.78 12.39
CA ALA A 184 -5.87 6.43 12.11
C ALA A 184 -4.88 5.73 11.18
N VAL A 185 -4.64 4.45 11.43
CA VAL A 185 -3.90 3.57 10.51
C VAL A 185 -4.55 3.59 9.12
N LEU A 186 -3.72 3.56 8.07
CA LEU A 186 -4.18 3.40 6.69
C LEU A 186 -3.75 2.05 6.13
N PRO A 187 -4.66 1.08 5.98
CA PRO A 187 -4.37 -0.21 5.37
C PRO A 187 -4.11 -0.14 3.87
N ALA A 188 -3.42 -1.15 3.34
CA ALA A 188 -3.31 -1.40 1.91
C ALA A 188 -4.09 -2.67 1.52
N ARG A 189 -4.94 -2.59 0.47
CA ARG A 189 -5.72 -3.72 -0.05
C ARG A 189 -4.96 -4.44 -1.15
N TYR A 190 -4.82 -5.77 -1.02
CA TYR A 190 -4.18 -6.63 -2.03
C TYR A 190 -5.12 -7.74 -2.48
N ALA A 191 -4.98 -8.18 -3.73
CA ALA A 191 -5.57 -9.41 -4.23
C ALA A 191 -4.63 -10.08 -5.25
N ALA A 192 -4.93 -11.34 -5.59
CA ALA A 192 -4.22 -12.07 -6.62
C ALA A 192 -4.96 -11.99 -7.97
N PHE A 193 -4.18 -11.81 -9.03
CA PHE A 193 -4.69 -11.75 -10.40
C PHE A 193 -3.83 -12.64 -11.31
N ILE A 194 -4.45 -13.23 -12.32
CA ILE A 194 -3.72 -13.62 -13.53
C ILE A 194 -3.39 -12.33 -14.27
N ALA A 195 -2.10 -12.16 -14.56
CA ALA A 195 -1.57 -11.12 -15.40
C ALA A 195 -0.93 -11.69 -16.67
N GLU A 196 -0.91 -10.89 -17.72
CA GLU A 196 -0.16 -11.20 -18.94
C GLU A 196 1.21 -10.52 -18.87
N TYR A 197 2.27 -11.33 -18.98
CA TYR A 197 3.65 -10.84 -18.95
C TYR A 197 4.15 -10.51 -20.36
N ARG A 198 4.08 -9.23 -20.73
CA ARG A 198 4.31 -8.77 -22.12
C ARG A 198 4.69 -7.28 -22.21
N ASN A 199 5.19 -6.87 -23.37
CA ASN A 199 5.38 -5.45 -23.69
C ASN A 199 4.02 -4.72 -23.79
N PRO A 200 3.99 -3.40 -23.55
CA PRO A 200 2.78 -2.60 -23.70
C PRO A 200 2.32 -2.55 -25.16
N SER A 201 1.01 -2.69 -25.35
CA SER A 201 0.28 -2.45 -26.59
C SER A 201 -0.43 -1.09 -26.53
N VAL A 202 -1.05 -0.69 -27.64
CA VAL A 202 -1.82 0.57 -27.72
C VAL A 202 -3.06 0.61 -26.81
N SER A 203 -3.54 -0.55 -26.37
CA SER A 203 -4.68 -0.66 -25.44
C SER A 203 -4.27 -0.65 -23.96
N ASP A 204 -2.97 -0.80 -23.67
CA ASP A 204 -2.50 -0.81 -22.30
C ASP A 204 -2.33 0.59 -21.74
N SER A 205 -2.54 0.70 -20.44
CA SER A 205 -2.52 1.97 -19.74
C SER A 205 -1.53 1.90 -18.60
N ILE A 206 -0.50 2.72 -18.67
CA ILE A 206 0.55 2.81 -17.67
C ILE A 206 0.53 4.22 -17.11
N LEU A 207 0.38 4.32 -15.79
CA LEU A 207 0.36 5.62 -15.12
C LEU A 207 1.67 6.37 -15.41
N ARG A 208 1.55 7.59 -15.95
CA ARG A 208 2.66 8.47 -16.33
C ARG A 208 3.67 7.73 -17.22
N THR A 209 3.20 7.30 -18.39
CA THR A 209 4.03 6.60 -19.37
C THR A 209 5.23 7.45 -19.81
N VAL A 210 6.42 6.83 -19.90
CA VAL A 210 7.64 7.42 -20.45
C VAL A 210 8.09 6.65 -21.70
N ALA A 211 8.99 7.23 -22.50
CA ALA A 211 9.44 6.62 -23.77
C ALA A 211 10.03 5.21 -23.59
N LEU A 212 10.74 4.98 -22.48
CA LEU A 212 11.33 3.68 -22.14
C LEU A 212 10.29 2.57 -21.97
N ASP A 213 9.07 2.88 -21.50
CA ASP A 213 8.06 1.87 -21.15
C ASP A 213 7.73 0.95 -22.34
N ARG A 214 7.81 1.45 -23.58
CA ARG A 214 7.58 0.64 -24.79
C ARG A 214 8.56 -0.54 -24.93
N ASN A 215 9.74 -0.42 -24.33
CA ASN A 215 10.81 -1.43 -24.38
C ASN A 215 10.84 -2.32 -23.13
N LEU A 216 10.05 -1.99 -22.10
CA LEU A 216 9.96 -2.77 -20.87
C LEU A 216 8.86 -3.82 -20.99
N VAL A 217 9.01 -4.89 -20.22
CA VAL A 217 7.99 -5.93 -20.08
C VAL A 217 7.25 -5.69 -18.77
N PHE A 218 5.93 -5.69 -18.82
CA PHE A 218 5.06 -5.46 -17.67
C PHE A 218 4.25 -6.70 -17.34
N THR A 219 3.71 -6.71 -16.11
CA THR A 219 2.63 -7.60 -15.71
C THR A 219 1.33 -6.81 -15.77
N PHE A 220 0.45 -7.12 -16.71
CA PHE A 220 -0.87 -6.48 -16.82
C PHE A 220 -1.92 -7.39 -16.17
N PRO A 221 -2.45 -7.05 -14.97
CA PRO A 221 -3.54 -7.81 -14.35
C PRO A 221 -4.78 -7.80 -15.25
N VAL A 222 -5.30 -8.97 -15.60
CA VAL A 222 -6.44 -9.11 -16.52
C VAL A 222 -7.58 -9.95 -15.96
N HIS A 223 -7.34 -10.75 -14.91
CA HIS A 223 -8.37 -11.58 -14.30
C HIS A 223 -8.12 -11.77 -12.81
N LYS A 224 -9.06 -11.38 -11.96
CA LYS A 224 -8.95 -11.58 -10.50
C LYS A 224 -9.13 -13.06 -10.17
N LEU A 225 -8.32 -13.56 -9.23
CA LEU A 225 -8.47 -14.90 -8.68
C LEU A 225 -9.33 -14.88 -7.42
N PHE A 226 -10.22 -15.86 -7.29
CA PHE A 226 -11.02 -16.11 -6.10
C PHE A 226 -11.29 -17.62 -5.96
N PRO A 227 -11.51 -18.13 -4.74
CA PRO A 227 -11.77 -19.55 -4.53
C PRO A 227 -13.14 -19.98 -5.07
N GLY A 228 -13.25 -21.25 -5.43
CA GLY A 228 -14.46 -21.89 -5.93
C GLY A 228 -14.36 -22.31 -7.41
N PRO A 229 -15.43 -22.90 -7.95
CA PRO A 229 -15.47 -23.44 -9.31
C PRO A 229 -15.74 -22.37 -10.38
N GLU A 230 -16.25 -21.20 -10.00
CA GLU A 230 -16.71 -20.19 -10.96
C GLU A 230 -15.59 -19.25 -11.47
N CYS A 231 -14.36 -19.38 -10.96
CA CYS A 231 -13.27 -18.46 -11.28
C CYS A 231 -12.71 -18.64 -12.69
N LEU A 232 -12.48 -19.88 -13.11
CA LEU A 232 -11.84 -20.25 -14.36
C LEU A 232 -12.47 -21.53 -14.91
N LEU A 233 -12.24 -21.80 -16.19
CA LEU A 233 -12.59 -23.06 -16.82
C LEU A 233 -11.33 -23.89 -17.12
N ASN A 234 -11.49 -25.21 -17.06
CA ASN A 234 -10.58 -26.17 -17.66
C ASN A 234 -10.62 -26.08 -19.19
N GLU A 235 -9.67 -26.74 -19.84
CA GLU A 235 -9.56 -26.72 -21.31
C GLU A 235 -10.75 -27.35 -22.03
N ASP A 236 -11.41 -28.33 -21.40
CA ASP A 236 -12.66 -28.93 -21.87
C ASP A 236 -13.91 -28.05 -21.62
N GLY A 237 -13.75 -26.89 -20.97
CA GLY A 237 -14.83 -25.96 -20.64
C GLY A 237 -15.56 -26.27 -19.33
N THR A 238 -15.14 -27.30 -18.58
CA THR A 238 -15.68 -27.56 -17.24
C THR A 238 -15.13 -26.57 -16.20
N PRO A 239 -15.83 -26.30 -15.09
CA PRO A 239 -15.34 -25.43 -14.02
C PRO A 239 -14.01 -25.92 -13.42
N LEU A 240 -13.00 -25.03 -13.34
CA LEU A 240 -11.75 -25.28 -12.61
C LEU A 240 -11.93 -24.84 -11.16
N ASN A 241 -11.81 -25.79 -10.23
CA ASN A 241 -12.03 -25.51 -8.81
C ASN A 241 -10.75 -25.02 -8.12
N ILE A 242 -10.68 -23.72 -7.81
CA ILE A 242 -9.64 -23.16 -6.96
C ILE A 242 -10.04 -23.40 -5.50
N GLN A 243 -9.39 -24.33 -4.82
CA GLN A 243 -9.81 -24.76 -3.49
C GLN A 243 -9.55 -23.69 -2.42
N SER A 244 -8.40 -23.01 -2.50
CA SER A 244 -8.01 -22.01 -1.52
C SER A 244 -7.04 -20.97 -2.09
N LEU A 245 -7.14 -19.77 -1.53
CA LEU A 245 -6.21 -18.65 -1.70
C LEU A 245 -5.74 -18.24 -0.29
N LYS A 246 -4.48 -18.53 0.04
CA LYS A 246 -3.88 -18.18 1.33
C LYS A 246 -2.74 -17.19 1.12
N PHE A 247 -3.00 -15.93 1.44
CA PHE A 247 -1.96 -14.91 1.44
C PHE A 247 -0.97 -15.15 2.60
N VAL A 248 0.29 -14.83 2.33
CA VAL A 248 1.39 -14.88 3.31
C VAL A 248 2.10 -13.53 3.29
N GLU A 249 2.63 -13.12 4.44
CA GLU A 249 3.30 -11.83 4.60
C GLU A 249 4.63 -12.02 5.32
N TYR A 250 5.60 -11.20 4.97
CA TYR A 250 6.81 -11.02 5.76
C TYR A 250 7.20 -9.53 5.73
N HIS A 251 7.26 -8.89 6.90
CA HIS A 251 7.72 -7.51 7.08
C HIS A 251 8.91 -7.47 8.03
N ILE A 252 9.80 -6.49 7.83
CA ILE A 252 11.01 -6.30 8.63
C ILE A 252 11.37 -4.82 8.78
N SER A 253 11.86 -4.46 9.97
CA SER A 253 12.53 -3.20 10.26
C SER A 253 13.92 -3.48 10.82
N GLU A 254 14.94 -2.99 10.12
CA GLU A 254 16.36 -3.08 10.54
C GLU A 254 16.98 -1.71 10.84
N LYS A 255 16.17 -0.64 10.95
CA LYS A 255 16.69 0.73 11.03
C LYS A 255 17.71 0.93 12.15
N LEU A 256 17.43 0.38 13.33
CA LEU A 256 18.33 0.44 14.48
C LEU A 256 19.56 -0.46 14.29
N ARG A 257 19.40 -1.69 13.78
CA ARG A 257 20.54 -2.58 13.44
C ARG A 257 21.51 -1.92 12.46
N ARG A 258 20.99 -1.23 11.44
CA ARG A 258 21.79 -0.60 10.39
C ARG A 258 22.69 0.52 10.91
N ILE A 259 22.25 1.29 11.92
CA ILE A 259 23.10 2.27 12.63
C ILE A 259 24.37 1.61 13.21
N HIS A 260 24.25 0.36 13.64
CA HIS A 260 25.31 -0.38 14.33
C HIS A 260 26.11 -1.33 13.45
N THR A 261 25.77 -1.42 12.17
CA THR A 261 26.38 -2.38 11.26
C THR A 261 27.45 -1.70 10.43
N GLN A 262 28.69 -2.16 10.57
CA GLN A 262 29.80 -1.72 9.74
C GLN A 262 29.60 -2.20 8.30
N ASN A 263 29.61 -1.27 7.35
CA ASN A 263 29.48 -1.54 5.92
C ASN A 263 30.23 -0.42 5.15
N PRO A 264 30.86 -0.70 3.99
CA PRO A 264 31.44 0.33 3.11
C PRO A 264 30.52 1.54 2.85
N ASP A 265 29.21 1.31 2.81
CA ASP A 265 28.19 2.32 2.53
C ASP A 265 27.54 2.91 3.79
N ASN A 266 27.99 2.48 4.98
CA ASN A 266 27.74 3.12 6.28
C ASN A 266 29.07 3.34 7.02
N PRO A 267 29.93 4.25 6.54
CA PRO A 267 31.25 4.47 7.13
C PRO A 267 31.20 5.10 8.53
N ASP A 268 30.07 5.70 8.90
CA ASP A 268 29.86 6.40 10.18
C ASP A 268 29.07 5.56 11.20
N PHE A 269 29.05 4.24 11.03
CA PHE A 269 28.36 3.34 11.96
C PHE A 269 28.82 3.56 13.40
N ILE A 270 27.92 3.34 14.36
CA ILE A 270 28.25 3.42 15.78
C ILE A 270 28.42 2.00 16.32
N PRO A 271 29.56 1.64 16.93
CA PRO A 271 29.68 0.34 17.58
C PRO A 271 28.55 0.11 18.59
N PRO A 272 27.87 -1.04 18.56
CA PRO A 272 26.81 -1.35 19.52
C PRO A 272 27.39 -1.51 20.92
N LEU A 273 26.58 -1.27 21.96
CA LEU A 273 26.95 -1.68 23.31
C LEU A 273 26.96 -3.23 23.36
N PRO A 274 27.99 -3.88 23.94
CA PRO A 274 28.13 -5.34 23.92
C PRO A 274 26.97 -6.12 24.55
N ILE A 275 26.15 -5.45 25.37
CA ILE A 275 25.00 -6.03 26.04
C ILE A 275 23.82 -6.32 25.11
N PHE A 276 23.79 -5.71 23.91
CA PHE A 276 22.65 -5.82 22.99
C PHE A 276 22.88 -6.86 21.89
N ASN A 277 21.83 -7.60 21.58
CA ASN A 277 21.75 -8.47 20.42
C ASN A 277 21.12 -7.72 19.24
N LEU A 278 21.90 -7.45 18.20
CA LEU A 278 21.43 -6.72 17.01
C LEU A 278 20.45 -7.51 16.14
N ASN A 279 20.44 -8.84 16.24
CA ASN A 279 19.58 -9.72 15.44
C ASN A 279 18.24 -10.05 16.13
N ALA A 280 17.92 -9.34 17.22
CA ALA A 280 16.68 -9.47 17.95
C ALA A 280 15.99 -8.11 18.12
N PRO A 281 14.69 -8.08 18.42
CA PRO A 281 14.01 -6.84 18.77
C PRO A 281 14.73 -6.10 19.91
N PRO A 282 14.85 -4.76 19.84
CA PRO A 282 14.22 -3.86 18.87
C PRO A 282 15.11 -3.54 17.65
N PHE A 283 16.32 -4.09 17.58
CA PHE A 283 17.30 -3.75 16.55
C PHE A 283 16.93 -4.31 15.17
N THR A 284 16.50 -5.57 15.17
CA THR A 284 15.86 -6.25 14.04
C THR A 284 14.50 -6.71 14.51
N ARG A 285 13.44 -6.24 13.85
CA ARG A 285 12.07 -6.67 14.07
C ARG A 285 11.53 -7.24 12.78
N ASP A 286 10.99 -8.45 12.79
CA ASP A 286 10.32 -9.03 11.63
C ASP A 286 9.06 -9.79 12.04
N SER A 287 8.29 -10.25 11.05
CA SER A 287 7.05 -11.01 11.28
C SER A 287 7.23 -12.32 12.06
N LEU A 288 8.46 -12.84 12.19
CA LEU A 288 8.74 -14.09 12.92
C LEU A 288 9.06 -13.83 14.40
N ASN A 289 9.73 -12.71 14.70
CA ASN A 289 10.17 -12.37 16.05
C ASN A 289 9.37 -11.24 16.72
N SER A 290 8.49 -10.57 15.97
CA SER A 290 7.68 -9.44 16.42
C SER A 290 6.25 -9.56 15.86
N SER A 291 5.27 -9.69 16.74
CA SER A 291 3.86 -9.78 16.34
C SER A 291 3.16 -8.41 16.26
N ASP A 292 3.92 -7.31 16.26
CA ASP A 292 3.40 -5.94 16.39
C ASP A 292 3.73 -5.06 15.17
N LEU A 293 4.13 -5.64 14.04
CA LEU A 293 4.37 -4.88 12.80
C LEU A 293 3.08 -4.70 12.01
N VAL A 294 2.49 -5.80 11.54
CA VAL A 294 1.25 -5.79 10.75
C VAL A 294 0.34 -6.97 11.11
N THR A 295 -0.95 -6.81 10.84
CA THR A 295 -1.93 -7.89 10.76
C THR A 295 -2.46 -7.98 9.33
N VAL A 296 -2.69 -9.20 8.85
CA VAL A 296 -3.38 -9.46 7.57
C VAL A 296 -4.83 -9.82 7.86
N GLU A 297 -5.75 -8.96 7.40
CA GLU A 297 -7.19 -9.20 7.53
C GLU A 297 -7.79 -9.63 6.20
N LYS A 298 -8.48 -10.79 6.17
CA LYS A 298 -9.18 -11.25 4.97
C LYS A 298 -10.38 -10.36 4.65
N ARG A 299 -10.58 -10.06 3.36
CA ARG A 299 -11.77 -9.39 2.81
C ARG A 299 -12.22 -10.09 1.52
N GLY A 300 -13.14 -11.04 1.64
CA GLY A 300 -13.50 -11.95 0.54
C GLY A 300 -12.28 -12.72 -0.01
N ALA A 301 -11.98 -12.55 -1.30
CA ALA A 301 -10.79 -13.07 -1.98
C ALA A 301 -9.59 -12.11 -1.98
N SER A 302 -9.75 -10.94 -1.35
CA SER A 302 -8.69 -9.96 -1.11
C SER A 302 -8.24 -9.95 0.37
N ILE A 303 -7.20 -9.18 0.68
CA ILE A 303 -6.74 -8.93 2.04
C ILE A 303 -6.48 -7.45 2.27
N LEU A 304 -6.47 -7.04 3.54
CA LEU A 304 -5.90 -5.79 4.03
C LEU A 304 -4.63 -6.09 4.80
N VAL A 305 -3.54 -5.39 4.49
CA VAL A 305 -2.36 -5.30 5.37
C VAL A 305 -2.56 -4.09 6.26
N VAL A 306 -2.66 -4.34 7.57
CA VAL A 306 -3.02 -3.36 8.60
C VAL A 306 -1.86 -3.21 9.59
N PRO A 307 -1.14 -2.09 9.59
CA PRO A 307 -0.17 -1.78 10.63
C PRO A 307 -0.80 -1.79 12.03
N HIS A 308 -0.07 -2.27 13.03
CA HIS A 308 -0.55 -2.15 14.41
C HIS A 308 -0.56 -0.68 14.85
N ALA A 309 -1.67 -0.26 15.46
CA ALA A 309 -1.76 1.06 16.05
C ALA A 309 -1.09 1.07 17.44
N HIS A 310 -0.36 2.13 17.75
CA HIS A 310 0.29 2.31 19.05
C HIS A 310 -0.11 3.67 19.66
N PRO A 311 -0.30 3.78 21.00
CA PRO A 311 -0.73 5.03 21.63
C PRO A 311 0.14 6.26 21.30
N THR A 312 1.39 6.03 20.92
CA THR A 312 2.35 7.06 20.50
C THR A 312 3.00 6.68 19.17
N MET A 313 3.19 7.67 18.29
CA MET A 313 3.85 7.48 17.00
C MET A 313 5.30 7.01 17.10
N VAL A 314 5.99 7.41 18.17
CA VAL A 314 7.40 7.09 18.41
C VAL A 314 7.55 6.71 19.87
N ARG A 315 8.30 5.64 20.16
CA ARG A 315 8.54 5.19 21.54
C ARG A 315 10.00 4.79 21.75
N THR A 316 10.45 4.91 23.00
CA THR A 316 11.75 4.39 23.42
C THR A 316 11.79 2.88 23.20
N ALA A 317 12.89 2.40 22.61
CA ALA A 317 13.09 1.00 22.33
C ALA A 317 13.73 0.29 23.53
N THR A 318 13.31 -0.95 23.80
CA THR A 318 13.85 -1.77 24.90
C THR A 318 14.20 -3.18 24.44
N GLN A 319 15.26 -3.78 25.00
CA GLN A 319 15.63 -5.17 24.79
C GLN A 319 15.77 -5.90 26.12
N LYS A 320 15.32 -7.16 26.20
CA LYS A 320 15.59 -8.02 27.35
C LYS A 320 17.07 -8.43 27.38
N VAL A 321 17.80 -8.02 28.41
CA VAL A 321 19.19 -8.40 28.67
C VAL A 321 19.28 -9.02 30.05
N GLY A 322 19.70 -10.28 30.14
CA GLY A 322 19.78 -10.99 31.43
C GLY A 322 18.43 -11.02 32.19
N GLY A 323 17.31 -11.08 31.46
CA GLY A 323 15.95 -11.08 32.02
C GLY A 323 15.38 -9.71 32.41
N LYS A 324 16.15 -8.62 32.26
CA LYS A 324 15.72 -7.24 32.57
C LYS A 324 15.50 -6.45 31.28
N ASP A 325 14.52 -5.55 31.30
CA ASP A 325 14.29 -4.64 30.17
C ASP A 325 15.31 -3.50 30.21
N GLU A 326 16.22 -3.46 29.24
CA GLU A 326 17.21 -2.41 29.05
C GLU A 326 16.74 -1.45 27.96
N ILE A 327 16.85 -0.13 28.18
CA ILE A 327 16.65 0.87 27.14
C ILE A 327 17.73 0.69 26.07
N ALA A 328 17.31 0.38 24.85
CA ALA A 328 18.20 0.30 23.69
C ALA A 328 18.82 1.68 23.47
N ARG A 329 20.14 1.72 23.41
CA ARG A 329 20.91 2.96 23.44
C ARG A 329 22.28 2.79 22.80
N PHE A 330 22.92 3.92 22.53
CA PHE A 330 24.26 3.93 21.95
C PHE A 330 25.08 5.07 22.53
N LYS A 331 26.41 4.88 22.55
CA LYS A 331 27.33 5.91 22.98
C LYS A 331 27.47 6.96 21.88
N VAL A 332 27.10 8.20 22.18
CA VAL A 332 27.22 9.32 21.24
C VAL A 332 28.70 9.65 21.05
N PRO A 333 29.24 9.60 19.82
CA PRO A 333 30.64 9.98 19.59
C PRO A 333 30.82 11.49 19.82
N PRO A 334 32.02 11.97 20.18
CA PRO A 334 32.31 13.41 20.15
C PRO A 334 31.97 14.03 18.79
N GLN A 335 31.61 15.31 18.79
CA GLN A 335 31.32 16.03 17.54
C GLN A 335 32.57 16.09 16.66
N ASN A 336 32.37 15.86 15.37
CA ASN A 336 33.34 16.14 14.31
C ASN A 336 32.66 16.98 13.22
N ASN A 337 33.39 17.27 12.14
CA ASN A 337 32.90 18.15 11.08
C ASN A 337 31.70 17.59 10.29
N ASN A 338 31.39 16.30 10.40
CA ASN A 338 30.46 15.60 9.51
C ASN A 338 29.38 14.77 10.22
N ASN A 339 29.41 14.67 11.56
CA ASN A 339 28.52 13.78 12.32
C ASN A 339 27.44 14.52 13.12
N ARG A 340 27.14 15.79 12.78
CA ARG A 340 26.11 16.57 13.47
C ARG A 340 25.19 17.28 12.48
N PHE A 341 23.89 17.11 12.71
CA PHE A 341 22.85 17.96 12.18
C PHE A 341 22.02 18.50 13.36
N TRP A 342 22.39 19.69 13.83
CA TRP A 342 21.87 20.31 15.05
C TRP A 342 21.88 19.35 16.27
N THR A 343 20.72 18.79 16.61
CA THR A 343 20.50 17.94 17.79
C THR A 343 20.45 16.45 17.45
N SER A 344 20.90 16.09 16.25
CA SER A 344 20.91 14.74 15.70
C SER A 344 22.33 14.33 15.29
N LEU A 345 22.63 13.04 15.47
CA LEU A 345 23.78 12.40 14.87
C LEU A 345 23.46 12.15 13.39
N GLN A 346 24.34 12.59 12.49
CA GLN A 346 24.19 12.41 11.05
C GLN A 346 25.08 11.26 10.55
N PHE A 347 24.52 10.43 9.67
CA PHE A 347 25.22 9.35 8.98
C PHE A 347 25.37 9.70 7.50
N ARG A 348 26.59 9.62 6.96
CA ARG A 348 26.83 9.86 5.54
C ARG A 348 26.39 8.66 4.70
N ALA A 349 26.03 8.96 3.46
CA ALA A 349 25.51 8.00 2.48
C ALA A 349 26.32 8.09 1.17
N PRO A 350 27.58 7.63 1.15
CA PRO A 350 28.48 7.83 0.02
C PRO A 350 27.99 7.18 -1.29
N ASN A 351 27.34 6.01 -1.20
CA ASN A 351 26.83 5.25 -2.35
C ASN A 351 25.34 4.91 -2.21
N GLY A 352 24.57 5.79 -1.57
CA GLY A 352 23.18 5.53 -1.19
C GLY A 352 23.01 5.29 0.31
N ARG A 353 21.77 5.25 0.79
CA ARG A 353 21.45 5.17 2.22
C ARG A 353 21.33 3.72 2.69
N PHE A 354 22.35 3.24 3.40
CA PHE A 354 22.36 1.89 4.02
C PHE A 354 21.99 1.92 5.51
N ALA A 355 21.94 3.11 6.11
CA ALA A 355 21.44 3.37 7.45
C ALA A 355 20.51 4.59 7.43
N PRO A 356 19.70 4.81 8.49
CA PRO A 356 18.99 6.06 8.67
C PRO A 356 19.94 7.27 8.58
N GLU A 357 19.48 8.35 7.94
CA GLU A 357 20.29 9.56 7.79
C GLU A 357 20.62 10.22 9.13
N TYR A 358 19.69 10.13 10.08
CA TYR A 358 19.80 10.76 11.38
C TYR A 358 19.43 9.80 12.52
N ALA A 359 20.14 9.91 13.64
CA ALA A 359 19.73 9.34 14.93
C ALA A 359 19.56 10.44 15.98
N ASN A 360 18.55 10.31 16.82
CA ASN A 360 18.32 11.25 17.92
C ASN A 360 19.44 11.12 18.96
N ILE A 361 20.04 12.25 19.35
CA ILE A 361 21.01 12.31 20.45
C ILE A 361 20.57 13.24 21.59
N ARG A 362 19.36 13.79 21.51
CA ARG A 362 18.84 14.71 22.53
C ARG A 362 18.40 14.00 23.81
N HIS A 363 18.02 12.73 23.71
CA HIS A 363 17.44 11.97 24.81
C HIS A 363 18.49 11.05 25.44
N GLU A 364 19.08 11.50 26.54
CA GLU A 364 20.12 10.76 27.27
C GLU A 364 19.49 9.69 28.16
N VAL A 365 20.07 8.48 28.16
CA VAL A 365 19.74 7.45 29.13
C VAL A 365 20.54 7.69 30.40
N VAL A 366 19.84 7.85 31.52
CA VAL A 366 20.42 8.02 32.85
C VAL A 366 20.08 6.79 33.68
N SER A 367 21.13 6.13 34.18
CA SER A 367 21.02 4.97 35.05
C SER A 367 21.16 5.39 36.52
N ASN A 368 20.19 5.01 37.35
CA ASN A 368 20.26 5.12 38.81
C ASN A 368 20.12 3.70 39.40
N GLY A 369 21.25 3.06 39.69
CA GLY A 369 21.29 1.64 40.04
C GLY A 369 20.77 0.79 38.88
N THR A 370 19.69 0.03 39.11
CA THR A 370 19.05 -0.83 38.10
C THR A 370 17.96 -0.14 37.29
N GLN A 371 17.60 1.12 37.62
CA GLN A 371 16.56 1.85 36.90
C GLN A 371 17.17 2.75 35.84
N GLN A 372 16.57 2.72 34.64
CA GLN A 372 16.92 3.59 33.53
C GLN A 372 15.79 4.56 33.24
N THR A 373 16.15 5.82 33.02
CA THR A 373 15.21 6.87 32.62
C THR A 373 15.78 7.63 31.42
N VAL A 374 14.90 8.27 30.66
CA VAL A 374 15.28 9.13 29.55
C VAL A 374 15.18 10.58 30.00
N ARG A 375 16.31 11.29 29.94
CA ARG A 375 16.40 12.73 30.21
C ARG A 375 16.50 13.50 28.89
N ASP A 376 15.53 14.38 28.63
CA ASP A 376 15.63 15.32 27.53
C ASP A 376 16.66 16.41 27.86
N LEU A 377 17.73 16.47 27.07
CA LEU A 377 18.81 17.43 27.26
C LEU A 377 18.39 18.89 27.03
N ILE A 378 17.23 19.16 26.42
CA ILE A 378 16.73 20.54 26.26
C ILE A 378 16.47 21.25 27.60
N ALA A 379 16.32 20.49 28.69
CA ALA A 379 16.20 21.03 30.04
C ALA A 379 17.51 21.66 30.57
N LEU A 380 18.65 21.40 29.92
CA LEU A 380 19.93 22.02 30.28
C LEU A 380 19.97 23.49 29.84
N LYS A 381 20.74 24.30 30.56
CA LYS A 381 21.09 25.66 30.10
C LYS A 381 21.80 25.58 28.75
N ASN A 382 21.56 26.52 27.84
CA ASN A 382 22.04 26.49 26.45
C ASN A 382 23.54 26.16 26.32
N ASN A 383 24.42 26.80 27.10
CA ASN A 383 25.86 26.52 27.06
C ASN A 383 26.21 25.08 27.49
N ALA A 384 25.52 24.56 28.51
CA ALA A 384 25.70 23.18 28.96
C ALA A 384 25.13 22.17 27.95
N TYR A 385 24.01 22.50 27.31
CA TYR A 385 23.39 21.73 26.26
C TYR A 385 24.33 21.56 25.05
N VAL A 386 24.80 22.68 24.50
CA VAL A 386 25.73 22.70 23.36
C VAL A 386 27.01 21.94 23.70
N LYS A 387 27.59 22.22 24.87
CA LYS A 387 28.81 21.54 25.32
C LYS A 387 28.61 20.02 25.44
N LYS A 388 27.48 19.57 26.00
CA LYS A 388 27.16 18.14 26.13
C LYS A 388 27.06 17.46 24.75
N LEU A 389 26.41 18.09 23.78
CA LEU A 389 26.31 17.55 22.41
C LEU A 389 27.67 17.49 21.69
N GLN A 390 28.53 18.49 21.93
CA GLN A 390 29.88 18.59 21.39
C GLN A 390 30.81 17.51 21.99
N ASP A 391 30.84 17.42 23.32
CA ASP A 391 31.68 16.48 24.05
C ASP A 391 31.30 15.02 23.77
N GLY A 392 30.01 14.75 23.50
CA GLY A 392 29.49 13.40 23.32
C GLY A 392 29.70 12.55 24.58
N ASN A 393 30.04 11.28 24.39
CA ASN A 393 30.39 10.31 25.44
C ASN A 393 29.29 10.00 26.48
N TYR A 394 28.05 10.39 26.22
CA TYR A 394 26.88 9.91 26.94
C TYR A 394 26.12 8.87 26.09
N GLU A 395 25.18 8.17 26.72
CA GLU A 395 24.34 7.18 26.04
C GLU A 395 23.03 7.83 25.62
N ALA A 396 22.71 7.82 24.33
CA ALA A 396 21.43 8.31 23.81
C ALA A 396 20.47 7.14 23.56
N ALA A 397 19.19 7.35 23.86
CA ALA A 397 18.14 6.37 23.66
C ALA A 397 17.81 6.19 22.17
N HIS A 398 17.54 4.94 21.77
CA HIS A 398 16.94 4.62 20.49
C HIS A 398 15.42 4.72 20.54
N PHE A 399 14.84 5.06 19.40
CA PHE A 399 13.40 5.18 19.22
C PHE A 399 12.94 4.35 18.02
N ILE A 400 11.70 3.84 18.10
CA ILE A 400 11.02 3.12 17.02
C ILE A 400 9.68 3.80 16.70
N ASP A 401 9.28 3.71 15.42
CA ASP A 401 8.11 4.37 14.81
C ASP A 401 7.23 3.39 13.98
N ASP A 402 7.55 2.08 14.06
CA ASP A 402 6.90 0.96 13.38
C ASP A 402 6.83 0.99 11.85
N THR A 403 7.60 1.87 11.19
CA THR A 403 7.73 1.76 9.73
C THR A 403 8.62 0.56 9.39
N CYS A 404 8.22 -0.21 8.39
CA CYS A 404 8.92 -1.40 7.94
C CYS A 404 8.67 -1.65 6.45
N ASP A 405 9.54 -2.46 5.85
CA ASP A 405 9.40 -2.93 4.47
C ASP A 405 9.04 -4.41 4.50
N GLY A 406 8.39 -4.90 3.46
CA GLY A 406 7.96 -6.29 3.41
C GLY A 406 7.45 -6.73 2.06
N ALA A 407 6.89 -7.94 2.04
CA ALA A 407 6.32 -8.55 0.86
C ALA A 407 5.08 -9.37 1.19
N ILE A 408 4.18 -9.49 0.19
CA ILE A 408 2.98 -10.30 0.25
C ILE A 408 3.03 -11.36 -0.84
N GLY A 409 3.03 -12.61 -0.43
CA GLY A 409 2.92 -13.79 -1.29
C GLY A 409 1.52 -14.40 -1.26
N ILE A 410 1.35 -15.49 -2.02
CA ILE A 410 0.10 -16.26 -2.01
C ILE A 410 0.38 -17.74 -2.30
N ASN A 411 -0.23 -18.61 -1.48
CA ASN A 411 -0.34 -20.04 -1.71
C ASN A 411 -1.71 -20.36 -2.32
N ILE A 412 -1.73 -21.09 -3.43
CA ILE A 412 -2.94 -21.40 -4.20
C ILE A 412 -3.06 -22.91 -4.37
N SER A 413 -4.25 -23.45 -4.07
CA SER A 413 -4.58 -24.85 -4.37
C SER A 413 -5.54 -24.94 -5.55
N GLY A 414 -5.22 -25.82 -6.52
CA GLY A 414 -6.04 -26.05 -7.72
C GLY A 414 -5.62 -25.27 -8.97
N LEU A 415 -4.57 -24.46 -8.91
CA LEU A 415 -4.01 -23.74 -10.05
C LEU A 415 -2.48 -23.70 -9.95
N SER A 416 -1.78 -24.05 -11.03
CA SER A 416 -0.31 -24.03 -11.11
C SER A 416 0.14 -23.07 -12.20
N LEU A 417 0.67 -21.92 -11.80
CA LEU A 417 1.29 -20.90 -12.62
C LEU A 417 2.44 -20.25 -11.83
N PRO A 418 3.43 -19.62 -12.48
CA PRO A 418 4.42 -18.83 -11.76
C PRO A 418 3.74 -17.74 -10.92
N ILE A 419 4.25 -17.48 -9.72
CA ILE A 419 3.71 -16.49 -8.78
C ILE A 419 4.73 -15.40 -8.55
N LEU A 420 4.29 -14.14 -8.61
CA LEU A 420 5.11 -12.98 -8.27
C LEU A 420 4.51 -12.25 -7.04
N PRO A 421 5.23 -12.14 -5.91
CA PRO A 421 4.76 -11.49 -4.68
C PRO A 421 4.77 -9.96 -4.79
N ALA A 422 3.90 -9.25 -4.08
CA ALA A 422 3.92 -7.78 -4.05
C ALA A 422 4.90 -7.25 -3.00
N TYR A 423 5.45 -6.05 -3.21
CA TYR A 423 6.05 -5.28 -2.12
C TYR A 423 4.97 -4.67 -1.25
N SER A 424 5.24 -4.63 0.05
CA SER A 424 4.40 -3.98 1.04
C SER A 424 5.24 -3.06 1.88
N LEU A 425 4.89 -1.78 1.88
CA LEU A 425 5.55 -0.77 2.68
C LEU A 425 4.61 -0.33 3.80
N VAL A 426 5.12 -0.28 5.02
CA VAL A 426 4.50 0.37 6.17
C VAL A 426 5.25 1.67 6.38
N THR A 427 4.61 2.80 6.11
CA THR A 427 5.25 4.11 6.07
C THR A 427 4.70 5.05 7.15
N ALA A 428 5.33 6.23 7.29
CA ALA A 428 4.83 7.27 8.18
C ALA A 428 3.39 7.70 7.86
N VAL A 429 2.73 8.31 8.85
CA VAL A 429 1.37 8.83 8.75
C VAL A 429 1.17 9.74 7.54
N ASP A 430 -0.08 9.84 7.08
CA ASP A 430 -0.44 10.81 6.06
C ASP A 430 -0.72 12.17 6.69
N PHE A 431 0.24 13.09 6.58
CA PHE A 431 0.07 14.47 7.04
C PHE A 431 -0.80 15.31 6.12
N PHE A 432 -1.04 14.86 4.87
CA PHE A 432 -1.78 15.60 3.86
C PHE A 432 -2.85 14.71 3.20
N PRO A 433 -3.82 14.18 3.96
CA PRO A 433 -4.80 13.22 3.42
C PRO A 433 -5.70 13.80 2.31
N GLN A 434 -5.73 15.12 2.15
CA GLN A 434 -6.49 15.82 1.12
C GLN A 434 -5.67 16.18 -0.12
N VAL A 435 -4.35 15.96 -0.09
CA VAL A 435 -3.45 16.30 -1.20
C VAL A 435 -2.54 15.11 -1.46
N ASP A 436 -2.70 14.47 -2.61
CA ASP A 436 -1.86 13.34 -2.94
C ASP A 436 -0.53 13.75 -3.61
N GLN A 437 0.41 12.79 -3.68
CA GLN A 437 1.74 13.02 -4.25
C GLN A 437 1.68 13.41 -5.74
N ILE A 438 0.65 12.98 -6.48
CA ILE A 438 0.49 13.35 -7.89
C ILE A 438 0.09 14.82 -8.01
N GLU A 439 -0.76 15.32 -7.13
CA GLU A 439 -1.11 16.74 -7.03
C GLU A 439 0.09 17.61 -6.67
N ILE A 440 0.86 17.21 -5.65
CA ILE A 440 2.10 17.90 -5.28
C ILE A 440 3.01 17.96 -6.51
N GLN A 441 3.29 16.82 -7.15
CA GLN A 441 4.14 16.74 -8.33
C GLN A 441 3.66 17.65 -9.48
N LYS A 442 2.36 17.58 -9.83
CA LYS A 442 1.77 18.41 -10.89
C LYS A 442 1.89 19.90 -10.57
N TRP A 443 1.70 20.28 -9.31
CA TRP A 443 1.89 21.65 -8.86
C TRP A 443 3.35 22.12 -9.06
N VAL A 444 4.33 21.28 -8.75
CA VAL A 444 5.75 21.59 -9.01
C VAL A 444 6.05 21.73 -10.49
N GLU A 445 5.62 20.76 -11.31
CA GLU A 445 5.85 20.75 -12.76
C GLU A 445 5.26 21.99 -13.43
N LYS A 446 4.10 22.42 -12.94
CA LYS A 446 3.46 23.67 -13.35
C LYS A 446 4.32 24.88 -12.98
N ILE A 447 4.84 24.97 -11.75
CA ILE A 447 5.71 26.06 -11.32
C ILE A 447 7.02 26.09 -12.13
N ALA A 448 7.62 24.92 -12.37
CA ALA A 448 8.86 24.81 -13.12
C ALA A 448 8.68 24.94 -14.64
N ASN A 449 7.43 25.01 -15.12
CA ASN A 449 7.05 25.02 -16.54
C ASN A 449 7.74 23.94 -17.39
N ARG A 450 7.98 22.77 -16.78
CA ARG A 450 8.57 21.60 -17.44
C ARG A 450 8.20 20.33 -16.68
N PRO A 451 8.14 19.17 -17.35
CA PRO A 451 8.16 17.90 -16.65
C PRO A 451 9.44 17.84 -15.82
N ILE A 452 9.29 17.74 -14.49
CA ILE A 452 10.43 17.66 -13.58
C ILE A 452 10.93 16.22 -13.56
N GLY A 453 10.00 15.25 -13.57
CA GLY A 453 10.35 13.83 -13.41
C GLY A 453 11.34 13.61 -12.26
N LEU A 454 12.20 12.60 -12.37
CA LEU A 454 13.31 12.37 -11.43
C LEU A 454 14.47 13.38 -11.54
N ALA A 455 14.47 14.27 -12.52
CA ALA A 455 15.71 14.86 -13.04
C ALA A 455 16.12 16.21 -12.41
N SER A 456 15.45 16.67 -11.36
CA SER A 456 15.86 17.91 -10.67
C SER A 456 15.53 17.88 -9.17
N PRO A 457 16.28 17.11 -8.35
CA PRO A 457 16.16 17.12 -6.89
C PRO A 457 16.23 18.53 -6.29
N ASP A 458 16.93 19.44 -6.98
CA ASP A 458 17.19 20.82 -6.56
C ASP A 458 15.94 21.72 -6.45
N ILE A 459 14.81 21.35 -7.06
CA ILE A 459 13.62 22.24 -7.15
C ILE A 459 12.78 22.23 -5.87
N GLN A 460 12.85 21.18 -5.05
CA GLN A 460 12.02 21.12 -3.83
C GLN A 460 12.76 20.68 -2.57
N PHE A 461 13.79 19.85 -2.70
CA PHE A 461 14.51 19.32 -1.55
C PHE A 461 15.96 19.10 -1.95
N ALA A 462 16.87 19.95 -1.47
CA ALA A 462 18.31 19.80 -1.66
C ALA A 462 18.87 18.44 -1.18
N GLN A 463 18.06 17.64 -0.47
CA GLN A 463 18.37 16.31 0.05
C GLN A 463 17.53 15.16 -0.57
N GLY A 464 16.75 15.45 -1.63
CA GLY A 464 15.96 14.47 -2.38
C GLY A 464 14.48 14.84 -2.50
N ALA A 465 13.97 14.98 -3.73
CA ALA A 465 12.57 15.33 -3.99
C ALA A 465 11.60 14.17 -3.70
N PRO A 466 10.32 14.45 -3.34
CA PRO A 466 9.24 13.47 -3.14
C PRO A 466 8.79 12.94 -4.50
N ASN A 467 9.70 12.25 -5.19
CA ASN A 467 9.39 11.65 -6.46
C ASN A 467 8.54 10.40 -6.21
N PRO A 468 7.41 10.23 -6.93
CA PRO A 468 6.66 8.98 -6.89
C PRO A 468 7.56 7.80 -7.26
N LEU A 469 7.46 6.67 -6.53
CA LEU A 469 8.28 5.47 -6.78
C LEU A 469 8.17 4.96 -8.23
N ASN A 470 7.02 5.19 -8.88
CA ASN A 470 6.78 4.83 -10.28
C ASN A 470 7.48 5.74 -11.30
N ASP A 471 8.01 6.90 -10.88
CA ASP A 471 8.77 7.80 -11.74
C ASP A 471 10.24 7.35 -11.85
N GLY A 472 10.68 6.44 -10.98
CA GLY A 472 12.00 5.77 -10.91
C GLY A 472 12.43 4.95 -12.13
N ARG A 473 11.63 4.90 -13.21
CA ARG A 473 11.88 4.05 -14.38
C ARG A 473 12.95 4.68 -15.27
N PHE A 474 14.22 4.43 -14.90
CA PHE A 474 15.42 5.04 -15.47
C PHE A 474 15.56 4.78 -16.98
N ASP A 475 15.59 5.85 -17.80
CA ASP A 475 16.28 5.83 -19.10
C ASP A 475 17.78 5.87 -18.83
N GLY A 476 18.32 4.75 -18.37
CA GLY A 476 19.76 4.59 -18.24
C GLY A 476 20.37 4.63 -19.63
N ARG A 477 20.88 5.80 -20.05
CA ARG A 477 22.01 5.88 -20.98
C ARG A 477 23.29 5.34 -20.32
N THR A 478 23.19 4.21 -19.65
CA THR A 478 24.31 3.36 -19.30
C THR A 478 24.19 2.18 -20.25
N GLY A 479 25.23 1.87 -21.02
CA GLY A 479 25.29 0.66 -21.86
C GLY A 479 25.25 -0.66 -21.07
N ALA A 480 24.70 -0.64 -19.85
CA ALA A 480 24.47 -1.79 -19.02
C ALA A 480 23.09 -2.37 -19.35
N ARG A 481 23.11 -3.57 -19.90
CA ARG A 481 21.94 -4.45 -20.04
C ARG A 481 21.24 -4.50 -18.67
N LEU A 482 20.00 -4.04 -18.57
CA LEU A 482 19.15 -4.28 -17.39
C LEU A 482 18.97 -5.81 -17.28
N THR A 483 19.80 -6.46 -16.49
CA THR A 483 19.65 -7.88 -16.17
C THR A 483 18.52 -8.02 -15.17
N GLN A 484 17.55 -8.86 -15.51
CA GLN A 484 16.55 -9.34 -14.58
C GLN A 484 17.28 -10.02 -13.42
N SER A 485 17.38 -9.34 -12.28
CA SER A 485 17.77 -10.01 -11.05
C SER A 485 16.54 -10.76 -10.57
N GLY A 486 16.59 -12.10 -10.57
CA GLY A 486 15.64 -12.91 -9.79
C GLY A 486 15.73 -12.63 -8.28
N SER A 487 16.64 -11.74 -7.88
CA SER A 487 16.82 -11.23 -6.53
C SER A 487 15.75 -10.21 -6.15
N ILE A 488 15.29 -10.32 -4.91
CA ILE A 488 14.54 -9.27 -4.22
C ILE A 488 15.46 -8.02 -4.15
N PRO A 489 14.95 -6.78 -4.33
CA PRO A 489 15.68 -5.52 -4.25
C PRO A 489 16.46 -5.33 -2.96
N ASN A 490 16.11 -6.09 -1.92
CA ASN A 490 17.00 -6.44 -0.86
C ASN A 490 17.25 -7.97 -0.89
N PRO A 491 18.42 -8.45 -1.36
CA PRO A 491 18.70 -9.88 -1.47
C PRO A 491 18.76 -10.59 -0.11
N THR A 492 18.67 -9.85 1.00
CA THR A 492 18.61 -10.41 2.36
C THR A 492 17.19 -10.61 2.89
N LEU A 493 16.15 -10.17 2.18
CA LEU A 493 14.77 -10.49 2.57
C LEU A 493 14.52 -11.97 2.27
N PRO A 494 14.09 -12.79 3.23
CA PRO A 494 13.61 -14.13 2.91
C PRO A 494 12.41 -14.01 1.97
N ASP A 495 12.31 -14.95 1.03
CA ASP A 495 11.10 -15.09 0.21
C ASP A 495 9.92 -15.36 1.16
N PRO A 496 8.84 -14.55 1.14
CA PRO A 496 7.68 -14.75 2.01
C PRO A 496 7.00 -16.11 1.80
N MET A 497 7.32 -16.81 0.70
CA MET A 497 6.86 -18.18 0.43
C MET A 497 7.73 -19.26 1.09
N GLN A 498 8.91 -18.88 1.60
CA GLN A 498 9.88 -19.77 2.28
C GLN A 498 9.97 -19.51 3.79
N SER A 499 9.34 -18.44 4.29
CA SER A 499 9.27 -18.05 5.70
C SER A 499 8.16 -18.73 6.48
#